data_AF-A0A9Q0S561-F1
#
_entry.id   AF-A0A9Q0S561-F1
#
_cell.length_a   1.000
_cell.length_b   1.000
_cell.length_c   1.000
_cell.angle_alpha   90.00
_cell.angle_beta   90.00
_cell.angle_gamma   90.00
#
_symmetry.space_group_name_H-M   'P 1'
#
loop_
_entity.id
_entity.type
_entity.pdbx_description
1 polymer ?
#
loop_
_entity_poly.entity_id
_entity_poly.type
_entity_poly.pdbx_seq_one_letter_code
_entity_poly.pdbx_strand_id
1 'polypeptide(L)'
;YFSYGIVSSKIVFTVINAFVHILPGYLLDAFAYCTGRKLMYRAIYRKISRLITMMSYFGLREWHFENTNIQKMSGNLQAKDKNDLQFNIDNIDWIEYFHYYLPGIKKYLFKENSVDVRRSR
;
A
#
# COMPACT_ATOMS: atom_id res chain seq x y z
N TYR A 1 -17.22 -3.59 -7.45
CA TYR A 1 -17.05 -2.16 -7.74
C TYR A 1 -15.93 -1.61 -6.87
N PHE A 2 -14.76 -1.34 -7.46
CA PHE A 2 -13.61 -0.79 -6.73
C PHE A 2 -13.76 0.73 -6.61
N SER A 3 -13.94 1.25 -5.40
CA SER A 3 -14.10 2.70 -5.13
C SER A 3 -12.75 3.43 -4.99
N TYR A 4 -11.73 3.00 -5.72
CA TYR A 4 -10.38 3.54 -5.60
C TYR A 4 -9.88 4.03 -6.96
N GLY A 5 -9.55 5.32 -7.02
CA GLY A 5 -8.96 5.97 -8.17
C GLY A 5 -7.92 6.99 -7.73
N ILE A 6 -6.78 7.03 -8.43
CA ILE A 6 -5.70 7.97 -8.16
C ILE A 6 -6.01 9.29 -8.86
N VAL A 7 -6.02 10.38 -8.10
CA VAL A 7 -6.29 11.73 -8.62
C VAL A 7 -5.10 12.62 -8.32
N SER A 8 -4.41 13.08 -9.37
CA SER A 8 -3.20 13.91 -9.23
C SER A 8 -3.50 15.34 -8.76
N SER A 9 -4.68 15.89 -9.08
CA SER A 9 -5.08 17.23 -8.66
C SER A 9 -5.60 17.26 -7.22
N LYS A 10 -4.94 18.04 -6.36
CA LYS A 10 -5.30 18.19 -4.94
C LYS A 10 -6.70 18.79 -4.76
N ILE A 11 -7.11 19.70 -5.63
CA ILE A 11 -8.43 20.35 -5.57
C ILE A 11 -9.52 19.34 -5.88
N VAL A 12 -9.38 18.62 -7.01
CA VAL A 12 -10.34 17.59 -7.43
C VAL A 12 -10.44 16.49 -6.37
N PHE A 13 -9.30 16.02 -5.84
CA PHE A 13 -9.26 15.05 -4.75
C PHE A 13 -10.02 15.54 -3.51
N THR A 14 -9.81 16.80 -3.12
CA THR A 14 -10.45 17.39 -1.93
C THR A 14 -11.97 17.49 -2.09
N VAL A 15 -12.45 17.92 -3.26
CA VAL A 15 -13.88 17.99 -3.58
C VAL A 15 -14.51 16.59 -3.54
N ILE A 16 -13.92 15.62 -4.26
CA ILE A 16 -14.45 14.24 -4.29
C ILE A 16 -14.45 13.64 -2.88
N ASN A 17 -13.36 13.79 -2.12
CA ASN A 17 -13.26 13.28 -0.76
C ASN A 17 -14.31 13.91 0.18
N ALA A 18 -14.64 15.19 0.01
CA ALA A 18 -15.67 15.84 0.79
C ALA A 18 -17.05 15.20 0.56
N PHE A 19 -17.43 14.97 -0.72
CA PHE A 19 -18.74 14.43 -1.08
C PHE A 19 -18.88 12.92 -0.90
N VAL A 20 -17.82 12.15 -1.14
CA VAL A 20 -17.89 10.67 -1.15
C VAL A 20 -17.51 10.06 0.20
N HIS A 21 -16.66 10.72 0.99
CA HIS A 21 -16.16 10.16 2.25
C HIS A 21 -16.56 10.97 3.48
N ILE A 22 -16.32 12.29 3.48
CA ILE A 22 -16.56 13.12 4.67
C ILE A 22 -18.06 13.26 4.95
N LEU A 23 -18.83 13.75 3.97
CA LEU A 23 -20.26 14.02 4.14
C LEU A 23 -21.05 12.73 4.45
N PRO A 24 -20.87 11.60 3.73
CA PRO A 24 -21.52 10.35 4.08
C PRO A 24 -21.08 9.81 5.44
N GLY A 25 -19.82 10.00 5.83
CA GLY A 25 -19.32 9.63 7.16
C GLY A 25 -20.05 10.36 8.29
N TYR A 26 -20.30 11.67 8.14
CA TYR A 26 -21.08 12.45 9.11
C TYR A 26 -22.56 12.03 9.14
N LEU A 27 -23.16 11.75 7.99
CA LEU A 27 -24.55 11.26 7.93
C LEU A 27 -24.70 9.90 8.63
N LEU A 28 -23.76 8.97 8.41
CA LEU A 28 -23.75 7.65 9.05
C LEU A 28 -23.52 7.75 10.56
N ASP A 29 -22.61 8.62 11.01
CA ASP A 29 -22.42 8.86 12.44
C ASP A 29 -23.66 9.54 13.06
N ALA A 30 -24.34 10.46 12.38
CA ALA A 30 -25.59 11.05 12.86
C ALA A 30 -26.71 10.01 12.97
N PHE A 31 -26.86 9.12 11.98
CA PHE A 31 -27.79 8.01 12.06
C PHE A 31 -27.44 7.03 13.18
N ALA A 32 -26.15 6.73 13.36
CA ALA A 32 -25.67 5.90 14.47
C ALA A 32 -26.02 6.53 15.82
N TYR A 33 -25.81 7.85 15.97
CA TYR A 33 -26.20 8.59 17.15
C TYR A 33 -27.71 8.45 17.46
N CYS A 34 -28.57 8.69 16.45
CA CYS A 34 -30.02 8.58 16.60
C CYS A 34 -30.49 7.15 16.92
N THR A 35 -29.72 6.13 16.54
CA THR A 35 -30.05 4.72 16.79
C THR A 35 -29.32 4.13 18.00
N GLY A 36 -28.64 4.96 18.81
CA GLY A 36 -27.89 4.52 19.99
C GLY A 36 -26.62 3.70 19.67
N ARG A 37 -26.17 3.70 18.42
CA ARG A 37 -24.98 2.99 17.96
C ARG A 37 -23.73 3.86 18.15
N LYS A 38 -22.57 3.20 18.21
CA LYS A 38 -21.28 3.86 18.40
C LYS A 38 -20.87 4.69 17.18
N LEU A 39 -20.41 5.92 17.41
CA LEU A 39 -19.82 6.79 16.38
C LEU A 39 -18.42 6.28 16.02
N MET A 40 -18.21 5.90 14.77
CA MET A 40 -16.96 5.28 14.32
C MET A 40 -16.49 5.79 12.96
N TYR A 41 -17.40 6.22 12.09
CA TYR A 41 -17.09 6.48 10.68
C TYR A 41 -16.12 7.66 10.55
N ARG A 42 -16.29 8.74 11.33
CA ARG A 42 -15.35 9.86 11.36
C ARG A 42 -13.94 9.46 11.81
N ALA A 43 -13.82 8.52 12.75
CA ALA A 43 -12.51 8.06 13.21
C ALA A 43 -11.80 7.23 12.14
N ILE A 44 -12.55 6.39 11.41
CA ILE A 44 -12.06 5.58 10.29
C ILE A 44 -11.58 6.48 9.15
N TYR A 45 -12.41 7.42 8.68
CA TYR A 45 -12.04 8.31 7.58
C TYR A 45 -10.84 9.20 7.90
N ARG A 46 -10.67 9.61 9.16
CA ARG A 46 -9.48 10.37 9.59
C ARG A 46 -8.19 9.54 9.54
N LYS A 47 -8.28 8.23 9.81
CA LYS A 47 -7.12 7.31 9.65
C LYS A 47 -6.82 7.12 8.16
N ILE A 48 -7.83 6.87 7.34
CA ILE A 48 -7.70 6.70 5.90
C ILE A 48 -7.11 7.97 5.25
N SER A 49 -7.61 9.15 5.57
CA SER A 49 -7.12 10.42 5.02
C SER A 49 -5.64 10.66 5.35
N ARG A 50 -5.20 10.35 6.57
CA ARG A 50 -3.78 10.41 6.95
C ARG A 50 -2.94 9.44 6.11
N LEU A 51 -3.40 8.21 5.95
CA LEU A 51 -2.72 7.21 5.13
C LEU A 51 -2.60 7.69 3.66
N ILE A 52 -3.71 8.14 3.06
CA ILE A 52 -3.70 8.64 1.68
C ILE A 52 -2.75 9.83 1.52
N THR A 53 -2.75 10.76 2.49
CA THR A 53 -1.84 11.92 2.46
C THR A 53 -0.37 11.48 2.49
N MET A 54 -0.02 10.54 3.36
CA MET A 54 1.34 9.97 3.41
C MET A 54 1.70 9.24 2.11
N MET A 55 0.79 8.42 1.59
CA MET A 55 1.00 7.66 0.36
C MET A 55 1.06 8.56 -0.88
N SER A 56 0.40 9.72 -0.87
CA SER A 56 0.37 10.64 -2.02
C SER A 56 1.77 11.10 -2.43
N TYR A 57 2.69 11.24 -1.48
CA TYR A 57 4.07 11.59 -1.77
C TYR A 57 4.77 10.53 -2.63
N PHE A 58 4.51 9.25 -2.35
CA PHE A 58 5.13 8.14 -3.06
C PHE A 58 4.37 7.78 -4.34
N GLY A 59 3.04 7.79 -4.30
CA GLY A 59 2.20 7.30 -5.40
C GLY A 59 1.89 8.32 -6.50
N LEU A 60 2.07 9.63 -6.26
CA LEU A 60 1.83 10.67 -7.28
C LEU A 60 3.12 11.18 -7.95
N ARG A 61 4.28 10.65 -7.56
CA ARG A 61 5.57 11.01 -8.13
C ARG A 61 6.09 9.88 -8.98
N GLU A 62 6.71 10.24 -10.08
CA GLU A 62 7.53 9.30 -10.85
C GLU A 62 8.88 9.16 -10.14
N TRP A 63 9.31 7.92 -9.99
CA TRP A 63 10.58 7.58 -9.35
C TRP A 63 11.50 6.98 -10.40
N HIS A 64 12.56 7.71 -10.74
CA HIS A 64 13.63 7.20 -11.58
C HIS A 64 14.71 6.61 -10.68
N PHE A 65 14.87 5.29 -10.74
CA PHE A 65 15.95 4.57 -10.06
C PHE A 65 17.07 4.28 -11.07
N GLU A 66 18.22 4.92 -10.89
CA GLU A 66 19.37 4.66 -11.75
C GLU A 66 20.04 3.33 -11.38
N ASN A 67 20.18 2.45 -12.36
CA ASN A 67 20.75 1.10 -12.23
C ASN A 67 22.14 0.99 -12.87
N THR A 68 22.66 2.05 -13.50
CA THR A 68 23.85 2.00 -14.37
C THR A 68 25.05 1.23 -13.79
N ASN A 69 25.35 1.38 -12.50
CA ASN A 69 26.45 0.67 -11.86
C ASN A 69 26.19 -0.83 -11.68
N ILE A 70 24.95 -1.24 -11.35
CA ILE A 70 24.58 -2.64 -11.22
C ILE A 70 24.62 -3.32 -12.60
N GLN A 71 24.16 -2.65 -13.66
CA GLN A 71 24.27 -3.19 -15.02
C GLN A 71 25.73 -3.36 -15.46
N LYS A 72 26.59 -2.36 -15.21
CA LYS A 72 28.03 -2.44 -15.53
C LYS A 72 28.71 -3.57 -14.76
N MET A 73 28.46 -3.65 -13.45
CA MET A 73 28.99 -4.72 -12.60
C MET A 73 28.51 -6.09 -13.10
N SER A 74 27.22 -6.23 -13.37
CA SER A 74 26.65 -7.45 -13.95
C SER A 74 27.35 -7.81 -15.25
N GLY A 75 27.52 -6.88 -16.21
CA GLY A 75 28.22 -7.12 -17.47
C GLY A 75 29.61 -7.75 -17.30
N ASN A 76 30.37 -7.28 -16.30
CA ASN A 76 31.75 -7.71 -16.03
C ASN A 76 31.88 -9.04 -15.26
N LEU A 77 30.79 -9.58 -14.71
CA LEU A 77 30.83 -10.84 -13.97
C LEU A 77 30.97 -12.05 -14.91
N GLN A 78 31.69 -13.07 -14.42
CA GLN A 78 31.73 -14.38 -15.08
C GLN A 78 30.34 -15.02 -15.08
N ALA A 79 30.08 -15.92 -16.03
CA ALA A 79 28.78 -16.57 -16.17
C ALA A 79 28.35 -17.32 -14.90
N LYS A 80 29.30 -17.89 -14.15
CA LYS A 80 29.04 -18.55 -12.87
C LYS A 80 28.54 -17.56 -11.82
N ASP A 81 29.28 -16.47 -11.59
CA ASP A 81 28.93 -15.46 -10.57
C ASP A 81 27.63 -14.72 -10.90
N LYS A 82 27.32 -14.55 -12.20
CA LYS A 82 26.03 -14.02 -12.66
C LYS A 82 24.86 -14.89 -12.22
N ASN A 83 25.02 -16.22 -12.30
CA ASN A 83 23.98 -17.17 -11.89
C ASN A 83 23.80 -17.20 -10.37
N ASP A 84 24.88 -17.01 -9.61
CA ASP A 84 24.83 -17.04 -8.15
C ASP A 84 24.24 -15.74 -7.56
N LEU A 85 24.54 -14.58 -8.16
CA LEU A 85 24.11 -13.27 -7.63
C LEU A 85 22.78 -12.75 -8.17
N GLN A 86 22.31 -13.25 -9.32
CA GLN A 86 21.02 -12.93 -9.96
C GLN A 86 20.57 -11.46 -9.83
N PHE A 87 21.28 -10.54 -10.48
CA PHE A 87 20.90 -9.12 -10.49
C PHE A 87 19.72 -8.76 -11.40
N ASN A 88 19.17 -9.72 -12.16
CA ASN A 88 18.03 -9.48 -13.03
C ASN A 88 16.71 -9.62 -12.27
N ILE A 89 16.07 -8.49 -11.99
CA ILE A 89 14.80 -8.42 -11.27
C ILE A 89 13.66 -9.03 -12.11
N ASP A 90 13.76 -9.03 -13.44
CA ASP A 90 12.74 -9.61 -14.33
C ASP A 90 12.59 -11.13 -14.16
N ASN A 91 13.60 -11.80 -13.60
CA ASN A 91 13.58 -13.24 -13.36
C ASN A 91 12.88 -13.62 -12.04
N ILE A 92 12.44 -12.66 -11.23
CA ILE A 92 11.78 -12.92 -9.95
C ILE A 92 10.33 -13.35 -10.21
N ASP A 93 9.94 -14.51 -9.69
CA ASP A 93 8.51 -14.84 -9.54
C ASP A 93 7.92 -13.97 -8.42
N TRP A 94 7.27 -12.88 -8.83
CA TRP A 94 6.65 -11.94 -7.90
C TRP A 94 5.52 -12.56 -7.08
N ILE A 95 4.79 -13.54 -7.63
CA ILE A 95 3.70 -14.21 -6.93
C ILE A 95 4.29 -15.02 -5.77
N GLU A 96 5.30 -15.83 -6.05
CA GLU A 96 6.00 -16.61 -5.03
C GLU A 96 6.70 -15.70 -4.01
N TYR A 97 7.39 -14.65 -4.47
CA TYR A 97 8.04 -13.68 -3.61
C TYR A 97 7.07 -13.09 -2.59
N PHE A 98 5.93 -12.54 -3.04
CA PHE A 98 4.94 -11.96 -2.15
C PHE A 98 4.22 -13.00 -1.28
N HIS A 99 4.11 -14.25 -1.75
CA HIS A 99 3.54 -15.35 -0.97
C HIS A 99 4.32 -15.61 0.34
N TYR A 100 5.65 -15.46 0.31
CA TYR A 100 6.51 -15.63 1.49
C TYR A 100 6.81 -14.31 2.22
N TYR A 101 6.99 -13.22 1.46
CA TYR A 101 7.34 -11.92 2.00
C TYR A 101 6.25 -11.33 2.92
N LEU A 102 4.98 -11.36 2.48
CA LEU A 102 3.88 -10.74 3.25
C LEU A 102 3.64 -11.43 4.62
N PRO A 103 3.61 -12.78 4.72
CA PRO A 103 3.60 -13.45 6.04
C PRO A 103 4.81 -13.12 6.90
N GLY A 104 5.99 -12.98 6.29
CA GLY A 104 7.21 -12.58 6.98
C GLY A 104 7.07 -11.20 7.64
N ILE A 105 6.58 -10.21 6.90
CA ILE A 105 6.28 -8.87 7.44
C ILE A 105 5.31 -8.97 8.63
N LYS A 106 4.18 -9.67 8.47
CA LYS A 106 3.18 -9.81 9.54
C LYS A 106 3.77 -10.39 10.81
N LYS A 107 4.56 -11.46 10.67
CA LYS A 107 5.17 -12.16 11.81
C LYS A 107 6.28 -11.34 12.47
N TYR A 108 7.20 -10.76 11.71
CA TYR A 108 8.43 -10.19 12.26
C TYR A 108 8.35 -8.68 12.48
N LEU A 109 7.72 -7.93 11.57
CA LEU A 109 7.58 -6.48 11.69
C LEU A 109 6.37 -6.12 12.58
N PHE A 110 5.22 -6.71 12.30
CA PHE A 110 3.98 -6.42 13.03
C PHE A 110 3.76 -7.30 14.27
N LYS A 111 4.58 -8.34 14.45
CA LYS A 111 4.50 -9.28 15.59
C LYS A 111 3.13 -9.95 15.73
N GLU A 112 2.45 -10.22 14.61
CA GLU A 112 1.18 -10.95 14.61
C GLU A 112 1.38 -12.44 14.97
N ASN A 113 0.44 -13.01 15.72
CA ASN A 113 0.52 -14.41 16.12
C ASN A 113 0.28 -15.33 14.91
N SER A 114 0.84 -16.54 14.94
CA SER A 114 0.76 -17.53 13.85
C SER A 114 -0.67 -17.93 13.47
N VAL A 115 -1.62 -17.77 14.39
CA VAL A 115 -3.06 -17.99 14.14
C VAL A 115 -3.64 -16.87 13.27
N ASP A 116 -3.28 -15.61 13.53
CA ASP A 116 -3.78 -14.43 12.81
C ASP A 116 -3.22 -14.34 11.38
N VAL A 117 -1.95 -14.77 11.21
CA VAL A 117 -1.30 -14.82 9.89
C VAL A 117 -1.95 -15.86 8.97
N ARG A 118 -2.41 -17.00 9.51
CA ARG A 118 -3.11 -18.03 8.70
C ARG A 118 -4.55 -17.64 8.35
N ARG A 119 -5.20 -16.85 9.21
CA ARG A 119 -6.61 -16.45 9.05
C ARG A 119 -6.82 -15.34 8.02
N SER A 120 -5.74 -14.66 7.63
CA SER A 120 -5.72 -13.53 6.70
C SER A 120 -5.13 -13.89 5.32
N ARG A 121 -5.00 -15.19 5.02
CA ARG A 121 -4.71 -15.73 3.69
C ARG A 121 -5.97 -15.81 2.83
#